data_AF-A0A2P4S5V4-F1
#
_entry.id   AF-A0A2P4S5V4-F1
#
_cell.length_a   1.000
_cell.length_b   1.000
_cell.length_c   1.000
_cell.angle_alpha   90.00
_cell.angle_beta   90.00
_cell.angle_gamma   90.00
#
_symmetry.space_group_name_H-M   'P 1'
#
loop_
_entity.id
_entity.type
_entity.pdbx_description
1 polymer ?
#
loop_
_entity_poly.entity_id
_entity_poly.type
_entity_poly.pdbx_seq_one_letter_code
_entity_poly.pdbx_strand_id
1 'polypeptide(L)'
;VSDRCDYVYVNGKEMKGKVNVLVNFTYQYLSAPLQITVWVPRLPLQIDISDTELSQIKGWRVPVVSNKRPTRDSDDEDEDERKGRGCTLQYQHAMVRVLTQFVAEDSSPWGQLSYLLGSDWQFDITDLVMDFMKLEEPHIAKLQEGRILIGREVGMTTMQ
;
A
#
# COMPACT_ATOMS: atom_id res chain seq x y z
N VAL A 1 -5.90 7.10 -27.96
CA VAL A 1 -6.80 8.26 -27.79
C VAL A 1 -8.21 7.74 -27.96
N SER A 2 -9.18 8.22 -27.19
CA SER A 2 -10.60 7.83 -27.33
C SER A 2 -11.19 8.32 -28.66
N ASP A 3 -12.26 7.66 -29.13
CA ASP A 3 -12.98 8.05 -30.35
C ASP A 3 -13.61 9.45 -30.24
N ARG A 4 -13.91 9.90 -29.00
CA ARG A 4 -14.44 11.24 -28.70
C ARG A 4 -13.36 12.30 -28.49
N CYS A 5 -12.08 11.93 -28.60
CA CYS A 5 -10.93 12.82 -28.34
C CYS A 5 -10.92 13.47 -26.94
N ASP A 6 -11.54 12.85 -25.95
CA ASP A 6 -11.62 13.31 -24.55
C ASP A 6 -10.66 12.57 -23.60
N TYR A 7 -10.07 11.45 -24.03
CA TYR A 7 -9.10 10.69 -23.24
C TYR A 7 -7.83 10.35 -24.04
N VAL A 8 -6.69 10.51 -23.38
CA VAL A 8 -5.40 9.99 -23.83
C VAL A 8 -5.01 8.86 -22.88
N TYR A 9 -4.78 7.67 -23.42
CA TYR A 9 -4.40 6.50 -22.64
C TYR A 9 -2.90 6.26 -22.75
N VAL A 10 -2.28 5.97 -21.62
CA VAL A 10 -0.93 5.41 -21.52
C VAL A 10 -1.03 3.89 -21.42
N ASN A 11 -0.06 3.17 -21.98
CA ASN A 11 -0.14 1.71 -22.07
C ASN A 11 0.52 0.98 -20.88
N GLY A 12 1.13 1.74 -19.97
CA GLY A 12 1.76 1.22 -18.75
C GLY A 12 3.15 0.62 -18.97
N LYS A 13 3.74 0.76 -20.16
CA LYS A 13 5.13 0.35 -20.45
C LYS A 13 6.11 1.52 -20.35
N GLU A 14 5.61 2.72 -20.08
CA GLU A 14 6.40 3.93 -19.95
C GLU A 14 7.22 3.90 -18.66
N MET A 15 8.54 3.71 -18.77
CA MET A 15 9.46 3.67 -17.63
C MET A 15 9.86 5.06 -17.12
N LYS A 16 9.53 6.12 -17.86
CA LYS A 16 9.95 7.49 -17.60
C LYS A 16 8.81 8.47 -17.86
N GLY A 17 8.66 9.43 -16.94
CA GLY A 17 7.76 10.56 -17.11
C GLY A 17 8.38 11.62 -18.02
N LYS A 18 7.54 12.44 -18.64
CA LYS A 18 7.98 13.48 -19.59
C LYS A 18 7.11 14.72 -19.49
N VAL A 19 7.73 15.89 -19.40
CA VAL A 19 7.03 17.18 -19.52
C VAL A 19 6.83 17.57 -20.98
N ASN A 20 5.82 18.40 -21.25
CA ASN A 20 5.57 19.00 -22.55
C ASN A 20 5.38 17.99 -23.70
N VAL A 21 4.74 16.85 -23.42
CA VAL A 21 4.32 15.90 -24.45
C VAL A 21 3.23 16.56 -25.30
N LEU A 22 3.49 16.70 -26.60
CA LEU A 22 2.55 17.31 -27.54
C LEU A 22 1.57 16.26 -28.06
N VAL A 23 0.29 16.50 -27.83
CA VAL A 23 -0.82 15.77 -28.46
C VAL A 23 -1.49 16.71 -29.45
N ASN A 24 -1.40 16.39 -30.73
CA ASN A 24 -2.03 17.20 -31.78
C ASN A 24 -3.46 16.73 -32.00
N PHE A 25 -4.41 17.65 -31.82
CA PHE A 25 -5.82 17.45 -32.12
C PHE A 25 -6.09 17.99 -33.51
N THR A 26 -6.66 17.15 -34.37
CA THR A 26 -7.05 17.54 -35.73
C THR A 26 -8.55 17.32 -35.93
N TYR A 27 -9.22 18.32 -36.49
CA TYR A 27 -10.63 18.24 -36.88
C TYR A 27 -10.84 18.97 -38.20
N GLN A 28 -11.05 18.21 -39.28
CA GLN A 28 -11.03 18.71 -40.65
C GLN A 28 -9.75 19.52 -40.95
N TYR A 29 -9.87 20.83 -41.22
CA TYR A 29 -8.76 21.74 -41.51
C TYR A 29 -8.19 22.42 -40.24
N LEU A 30 -8.81 22.21 -39.08
CA LEU A 30 -8.36 22.76 -37.81
C LEU A 30 -7.36 21.81 -37.15
N SER A 31 -6.26 22.37 -36.64
CA SER A 31 -5.25 21.65 -35.87
C SER A 31 -4.84 22.47 -34.66
N ALA A 32 -4.78 21.85 -33.49
CA ALA A 32 -4.31 22.49 -32.27
C ALA A 32 -3.43 21.52 -31.45
N PRO A 33 -2.23 21.93 -31.01
CA PRO A 33 -1.42 21.16 -30.09
C PRO A 33 -1.90 21.34 -28.64
N LEU A 34 -1.91 20.26 -27.87
CA LEU A 34 -2.06 20.27 -26.41
C LEU A 34 -0.78 19.76 -25.77
N GLN A 35 -0.23 20.51 -24.83
CA GLN A 35 0.89 20.06 -24.01
C GLN A 35 0.37 19.31 -22.78
N ILE A 36 0.88 18.10 -22.57
CA ILE A 36 0.53 17.24 -21.43
C ILE A 36 1.82 16.83 -20.74
N THR A 37 1.78 16.68 -19.41
CA THR A 37 2.87 16.09 -18.64
C THR A 37 2.48 14.71 -18.16
N VAL A 38 3.33 13.73 -18.43
CA VAL A 38 3.19 12.35 -17.94
C VAL A 38 4.06 12.20 -16.70
N TRP A 39 3.41 12.05 -15.54
CA TRP A 39 4.09 11.88 -14.25
C TRP A 39 4.23 10.39 -13.93
N VAL A 40 5.41 9.98 -13.48
CA VAL A 40 5.66 8.59 -13.05
C VAL A 40 6.13 8.57 -11.59
N PRO A 41 5.82 7.51 -10.83
CA PRO A 41 6.33 7.35 -9.48
C PRO A 41 7.84 7.15 -9.52
N ARG A 42 8.56 7.82 -8.63
CA ARG A 42 9.99 7.66 -8.45
C ARG A 42 10.25 6.33 -7.73
N LEU A 43 11.12 5.51 -8.32
CA LEU A 43 11.59 4.25 -7.75
C LEU A 43 13.01 4.42 -7.17
N PRO A 44 13.38 3.67 -6.11
CA PRO A 44 12.53 2.74 -5.36
C PRO A 44 11.46 3.48 -4.54
N LEU A 45 10.34 2.80 -4.28
CA LEU A 45 9.30 3.30 -3.39
C LEU A 45 9.83 3.35 -1.95
N GLN A 46 9.33 4.28 -1.14
CA GLN A 46 9.71 4.41 0.25
C GLN A 46 8.65 3.77 1.14
N ILE A 47 9.05 2.77 1.92
CA ILE A 47 8.17 2.14 2.91
C ILE A 47 8.44 2.81 4.25
N ASP A 48 7.40 3.42 4.82
CA ASP A 48 7.41 4.06 6.12
C ASP A 48 6.60 3.21 7.10
N ILE A 49 7.22 2.83 8.21
CA ILE A 49 6.60 2.03 9.28
C ILE A 49 6.67 2.85 10.56
N SER A 50 5.51 3.11 11.18
CA SER A 50 5.44 3.98 12.37
C SER A 50 6.24 3.46 13.55
N ASP A 51 6.33 2.13 13.69
CA ASP A 51 7.14 1.45 14.71
C ASP A 51 7.62 0.09 14.16
N THR A 52 8.93 -0.11 14.15
CA THR A 52 9.57 -1.34 13.66
C THR A 52 9.72 -2.41 14.76
N GLU A 53 9.50 -2.05 16.03
CA GLU A 53 9.68 -2.94 17.19
C GLU A 53 8.34 -3.17 17.92
N LEU A 54 7.54 -4.10 17.41
CA LEU A 54 6.21 -4.39 17.97
C LEU A 54 6.30 -5.21 19.26
N SER A 55 6.40 -4.52 20.39
CA SER A 55 6.53 -5.13 21.70
C SER A 55 5.22 -5.72 22.23
N GLN A 56 5.33 -6.71 23.12
CA GLN A 56 4.19 -7.21 23.87
C GLN A 56 3.64 -6.12 24.81
N ILE A 57 2.32 -5.92 24.81
CA ILE A 57 1.65 -5.02 25.73
C ILE A 57 1.57 -5.69 27.12
N LYS A 58 2.38 -5.22 28.06
CA LYS A 58 2.44 -5.75 29.42
C LYS A 58 1.08 -5.59 30.11
N GLY A 59 0.64 -6.66 30.79
CA GLY A 59 -0.62 -6.67 31.55
C GLY A 59 -1.89 -6.83 30.70
N TRP A 60 -1.78 -6.89 29.36
CA TRP A 60 -2.92 -7.06 28.48
C TRP A 60 -3.10 -8.54 28.08
N ARG A 61 -4.31 -9.05 28.25
CA ARG A 61 -4.70 -10.41 27.88
C ARG A 61 -6.06 -10.35 27.18
N VAL A 62 -6.13 -10.79 25.93
CA VAL A 62 -7.37 -10.75 25.15
C VAL A 62 -8.04 -12.13 25.22
N PRO A 63 -9.33 -12.21 25.59
CA PRO A 63 -10.05 -13.49 25.55
C PRO A 63 -10.16 -13.99 24.11
N VAL A 64 -9.79 -15.24 23.88
CA VAL A 64 -9.98 -15.90 22.58
C VAL A 64 -11.46 -16.18 22.43
N VAL A 65 -12.16 -15.34 21.65
CA VAL A 65 -13.58 -15.52 21.38
C VAL A 65 -13.71 -16.68 20.39
N SER A 66 -14.05 -17.87 20.89
CA SER A 66 -14.51 -18.96 20.03
C SER A 66 -15.84 -18.52 19.42
N ASN A 67 -15.84 -18.09 18.17
CA ASN A 67 -17.07 -17.73 17.48
C ASN A 67 -17.88 -19.00 17.17
N LYS A 68 -18.62 -19.50 18.16
CA LYS A 68 -19.78 -20.37 17.97
C LYS A 68 -20.88 -19.91 18.94
N ARG A 69 -21.94 -19.34 18.36
CA ARG A 69 -23.22 -18.93 18.97
C ARG A 69 -24.30 -19.96 18.52
N PRO A 70 -25.52 -19.94 19.07
CA PRO A 70 -26.00 -20.41 20.37
C PRO A 70 -26.94 -21.65 20.24
N THR A 71 -27.38 -22.20 21.38
CA THR A 71 -28.48 -23.19 21.59
C THR A 71 -28.32 -24.61 21.03
N ARG A 72 -28.10 -25.58 21.92
CA ARG A 72 -29.01 -26.73 22.13
C ARG A 72 -28.52 -27.59 23.30
N ASP A 73 -29.44 -27.95 24.18
CA ASP A 73 -29.28 -29.01 25.17
C ASP A 73 -28.73 -30.27 24.49
N SER A 74 -27.56 -30.73 24.94
CA SER A 74 -27.14 -32.11 24.80
C SER A 74 -26.14 -32.35 25.93
N ASP A 75 -26.61 -33.01 26.99
CA ASP A 75 -25.74 -33.80 27.86
C ASP A 75 -25.10 -34.88 26.96
N ASP A 76 -23.79 -34.84 26.80
CA ASP A 76 -22.96 -36.02 26.57
C ASP A 76 -21.51 -35.68 26.94
N GLU A 77 -21.03 -36.36 27.96
CA GLU A 77 -19.68 -36.29 28.51
C GLU A 77 -18.68 -36.88 27.52
N ASP A 78 -17.79 -36.07 26.94
CA ASP A 78 -16.53 -36.55 26.36
C ASP A 78 -15.41 -35.52 26.59
N GLU A 79 -14.42 -35.97 27.36
CA GLU A 79 -13.25 -35.26 27.84
C GLU A 79 -12.30 -34.85 26.70
N ASP A 80 -12.55 -33.71 26.05
CA ASP A 80 -11.50 -32.92 25.37
C ASP A 80 -11.89 -31.44 25.14
N GLU A 81 -12.86 -30.93 25.91
CA GLU A 81 -13.34 -29.54 25.84
C GLU A 81 -12.52 -28.52 26.66
N ARG A 82 -11.22 -28.74 26.85
CA ARG A 82 -10.32 -27.69 27.41
C ARG A 82 -9.89 -26.63 26.38
N LYS A 83 -10.62 -26.48 25.27
CA LYS A 83 -10.40 -25.41 24.27
C LYS A 83 -11.37 -24.23 24.42
N GLY A 84 -12.02 -24.07 25.58
CA GLY A 84 -12.87 -22.92 25.88
C GLY A 84 -12.25 -22.03 26.94
N ARG A 85 -11.99 -20.75 26.61
CA ARG A 85 -11.50 -19.66 27.49
C ARG A 85 -9.97 -19.58 27.70
N GLY A 86 -9.21 -19.64 26.61
CA GLY A 86 -7.81 -19.17 26.63
C GLY A 86 -7.74 -17.65 26.53
N CYS A 87 -6.86 -17.00 27.30
CA CYS A 87 -6.44 -15.63 27.02
C CYS A 87 -5.15 -15.66 26.20
N THR A 88 -5.04 -14.84 25.16
CA THR A 88 -3.79 -14.67 24.40
C THR A 88 -3.10 -13.36 24.78
N LEU A 89 -1.77 -13.34 24.61
CA LEU A 89 -0.98 -12.11 24.70
C LEU A 89 -1.32 -11.19 23.52
N GLN A 90 -1.20 -9.89 23.74
CA GLN A 90 -1.37 -8.87 22.71
C GLN A 90 -0.06 -8.13 22.49
N TYR A 91 0.22 -7.84 21.23
CA TYR A 91 1.39 -7.07 20.80
C TYR A 91 0.94 -5.74 20.22
N GLN A 92 1.87 -4.79 20.16
CA GLN A 92 1.66 -3.50 19.54
C GLN A 92 1.35 -3.62 18.05
N HIS A 93 0.73 -2.58 17.52
CA HIS A 93 0.45 -2.43 16.10
C HIS A 93 1.21 -1.23 15.55
N ALA A 94 1.62 -1.29 14.29
CA ALA A 94 2.20 -0.17 13.55
C ALA A 94 1.42 0.11 12.27
N MET A 95 1.46 1.35 11.83
CA MET A 95 0.97 1.75 10.52
C MET A 95 2.08 1.60 9.49
N VAL A 96 1.73 1.09 8.32
CA VAL A 96 2.60 1.03 7.15
C VAL A 96 2.07 1.97 6.09
N ARG A 97 2.97 2.73 5.48
CA ARG A 97 2.70 3.63 4.37
C ARG A 97 3.72 3.39 3.27
N VAL A 98 3.29 3.44 2.02
CA VAL A 98 4.19 3.45 0.86
C VAL A 98 4.12 4.82 0.22
N LEU A 99 5.26 5.49 0.19
CA LEU A 99 5.42 6.86 -0.25
C LEU A 99 6.25 6.93 -1.53
N THR A 100 5.92 7.87 -2.40
CA THR A 100 6.74 8.19 -3.58
C THR A 100 6.62 9.65 -3.99
N GLN A 101 7.53 10.09 -4.83
CA GLN A 101 7.47 11.38 -5.51
C GLN A 101 7.07 11.13 -6.96
N PHE A 102 6.15 11.92 -7.49
CA PHE A 102 5.82 11.87 -8.91
C PHE A 102 6.72 12.83 -9.69
N VAL A 103 7.46 12.29 -10.65
CA VAL A 103 8.48 13.01 -11.41
C VAL A 103 8.28 12.91 -12.91
N ALA A 104 8.81 13.88 -13.64
CA ALA A 104 8.84 13.89 -15.10
C ALA A 104 10.15 14.53 -15.59
N GLU A 105 10.73 13.99 -16.65
CA GLU A 105 11.96 14.51 -17.26
C GLU A 105 11.63 15.59 -18.30
N ASP A 106 12.45 16.64 -18.35
CA ASP A 106 12.46 17.57 -19.48
C ASP A 106 13.36 17.08 -20.62
N SER A 107 13.04 17.54 -21.82
CA SER A 107 13.81 17.39 -23.05
C SER A 107 15.15 18.12 -23.04
N SER A 108 15.48 18.85 -21.98
CA SER A 108 16.76 19.54 -21.84
C SER A 108 17.93 18.53 -21.77
N PRO A 109 19.12 18.87 -22.30
CA PRO A 109 20.28 17.97 -22.31
C PRO A 109 20.75 17.51 -20.92
N TRP A 110 20.38 18.26 -19.88
CA TRP A 110 20.73 17.96 -18.49
C TRP A 110 19.71 17.04 -17.79
N GLY A 111 18.61 16.66 -18.46
CA GLY A 111 17.64 15.70 -17.93
C GLY A 111 17.03 16.13 -16.60
N GLN A 112 16.73 17.43 -16.44
CA GLN A 112 16.25 17.96 -15.18
C GLN A 112 14.89 17.34 -14.81
N LEU A 113 14.82 16.78 -13.60
CA LEU A 113 13.59 16.22 -13.04
C LEU A 113 12.69 17.34 -12.54
N SER A 114 11.46 17.34 -13.05
CA SER A 114 10.35 18.10 -12.50
C SER A 114 9.59 17.26 -11.49
N TYR A 115 8.98 17.89 -10.50
CA TYR A 115 8.18 17.24 -9.46
C TYR A 115 6.74 17.76 -9.51
N LEU A 116 5.75 16.88 -9.34
CA LEU A 116 4.33 17.24 -9.49
C LEU A 116 3.87 18.32 -8.50
N LEU A 117 4.26 18.20 -7.22
CA LEU A 117 3.93 19.16 -6.15
C LEU A 117 5.16 19.83 -5.52
N GLY A 118 6.37 19.47 -5.94
CA GLY A 118 7.63 19.88 -5.31
C GLY A 118 8.48 18.70 -4.86
N SER A 119 9.76 18.96 -4.58
CA SER A 119 10.74 17.94 -4.19
C SER A 119 10.65 17.52 -2.71
N ASP A 120 9.89 18.26 -1.92
CA ASP A 120 9.60 18.05 -0.50
C ASP A 120 8.29 17.29 -0.27
N TRP A 121 7.44 17.19 -1.29
CA TRP A 121 6.15 16.51 -1.21
C TRP A 121 6.27 15.03 -1.61
N GLN A 122 5.55 14.19 -0.86
CA GLN A 122 5.42 12.77 -1.14
C GLN A 122 3.94 12.38 -1.15
N PHE A 123 3.62 11.42 -1.99
CA PHE A 123 2.29 10.86 -2.13
C PHE A 123 2.22 9.52 -1.44
N ASP A 124 1.18 9.34 -0.63
CA ASP A 124 0.81 8.06 -0.07
C ASP A 124 0.09 7.23 -1.13
N ILE A 125 0.77 6.20 -1.63
CA ILE A 125 0.28 5.29 -2.67
C ILE A 125 -0.05 3.92 -2.11
N THR A 126 -0.19 3.78 -0.78
CA THR A 126 -0.36 2.48 -0.11
C THR A 126 -1.51 1.66 -0.70
N ASP A 127 -2.65 2.30 -1.01
CA ASP A 127 -3.81 1.62 -1.60
C ASP A 127 -3.55 1.09 -3.02
N LEU A 128 -2.63 1.71 -3.76
CA LEU A 128 -2.30 1.31 -5.13
C LEU A 128 -1.37 0.09 -5.17
N VAL A 129 -0.60 -0.13 -4.10
CA VAL A 129 0.42 -1.18 -4.04
C VAL A 129 0.11 -2.28 -3.02
N MET A 130 -1.02 -2.17 -2.32
CA MET A 130 -1.44 -3.07 -1.24
C MET A 130 -1.30 -4.55 -1.59
N ASP A 131 -1.74 -4.95 -2.78
CA ASP A 131 -1.73 -6.36 -3.22
C ASP A 131 -0.32 -6.90 -3.51
N PHE A 132 0.67 -6.02 -3.64
CA PHE A 132 2.06 -6.39 -3.92
C PHE A 132 2.93 -6.40 -2.65
N MET A 133 2.45 -5.81 -1.56
CA MET A 133 3.18 -5.71 -0.29
C MET A 133 3.27 -7.08 0.39
N LYS A 134 4.49 -7.46 0.78
CA LYS A 134 4.75 -8.72 1.48
C LYS A 134 5.55 -8.48 2.74
N LEU A 135 5.19 -9.24 3.76
CA LEU A 135 5.96 -9.30 4.99
C LEU A 135 7.02 -10.39 4.85
N GLU A 136 8.28 -10.08 5.16
CA GLU A 136 9.36 -11.07 5.07
C GLU A 136 9.21 -12.18 6.11
N GLU A 137 8.78 -11.84 7.33
CA GLU A 137 8.68 -12.77 8.45
C GLU A 137 7.26 -12.82 9.05
N PRO A 138 6.33 -13.58 8.42
CA PRO A 138 4.93 -13.66 8.84
C PRO A 138 4.68 -14.37 10.19
N HIS A 139 5.73 -14.95 10.76
CA HIS A 139 5.70 -15.54 12.10
C HIS A 139 5.78 -14.44 13.17
N ILE A 140 6.54 -13.36 12.93
CA ILE A 140 6.76 -12.27 13.88
C ILE A 140 5.59 -11.28 13.87
N ALA A 141 5.05 -10.96 12.69
CA ALA A 141 3.93 -10.04 12.55
C ALA A 141 2.94 -10.49 11.47
N LYS A 142 1.80 -9.82 11.39
CA LYS A 142 0.81 -9.98 10.34
C LYS A 142 0.44 -8.62 9.77
N LEU A 143 0.44 -8.49 8.44
CA LEU A 143 -0.17 -7.35 7.78
C LEU A 143 -1.69 -7.55 7.68
N GLN A 144 -2.45 -6.63 8.28
CA GLN A 144 -3.90 -6.55 8.19
C GLN A 144 -4.30 -5.38 7.28
N GLU A 145 -5.20 -5.66 6.34
CA GLU A 145 -5.79 -4.65 5.43
C GLU A 145 -4.74 -3.79 4.70
N GLY A 146 -3.55 -4.34 4.46
CA GLY A 146 -2.47 -3.66 3.74
C GLY A 146 -1.81 -2.49 4.46
N ARG A 147 -2.30 -2.10 5.64
CA ARG A 147 -1.92 -0.83 6.31
C ARG A 147 -1.49 -1.01 7.76
N ILE A 148 -1.88 -2.10 8.40
CA ILE A 148 -1.66 -2.30 9.83
C ILE A 148 -0.78 -3.54 10.03
N LEU A 149 0.42 -3.36 10.57
CA LEU A 149 1.24 -4.45 11.06
C LEU A 149 0.84 -4.78 12.50
N ILE A 150 0.53 -6.04 12.74
CA ILE A 150 0.14 -6.56 14.06
C ILE A 150 1.22 -7.53 14.52
N GLY A 151 1.86 -7.23 15.64
CA GLY A 151 2.86 -8.12 16.23
C GLY A 151 2.25 -9.45 16.68
N ARG A 152 3.04 -10.51 16.65
CA ARG A 152 2.67 -11.87 17.09
C ARG A 152 3.70 -12.47 18.02
N GLU A 153 4.96 -12.25 17.72
CA GLU A 153 6.10 -12.72 18.49
C GLU A 153 7.14 -11.61 18.60
N VAL A 154 8.09 -11.78 19.53
CA VAL A 154 9.19 -10.82 19.67
C VAL A 154 10.18 -11.05 18.53
N GLY A 155 10.47 -10.01 17.77
CA GLY A 155 11.45 -10.02 16.69
C GLY A 155 11.33 -8.79 15.80
N MET A 156 12.21 -8.66 14.81
CA MET A 156 12.22 -7.58 13.84
C MET A 156 11.79 -8.13 12.49
N THR A 157 10.96 -7.38 11.75
CA THR A 157 10.52 -7.79 10.41
C THR A 157 10.50 -6.59 9.47
N THR A 158 10.78 -6.82 8.20
CA THR A 158 10.75 -5.83 7.13
C THR A 158 9.67 -6.14 6.11
N MET A 159 9.30 -5.12 5.36
CA MET A 159 8.29 -5.14 4.31
C MET A 159 8.97 -5.03 2.95
N GLN A 160 8.47 -5.78 1.96
CA GLN A 160 8.92 -5.77 0.57
C GLN A 160 7.78 -5.47 -0.39
#